data_AF-A0A4R1RBC5-F1
#
_entry.id   AF-A0A4R1RBC5-F1
#
_cell.length_a   1.000
_cell.length_b   1.000
_cell.length_c   1.000
_cell.angle_alpha   90.00
_cell.angle_beta   90.00
_cell.angle_gamma   90.00
#
_symmetry.space_group_name_H-M   'P 1'
#
loop_
_entity.id
_entity.type
_entity.pdbx_description
1 polymer ?
#
loop_
_entity_poly.entity_id
_entity_poly.type
_entity_poly.pdbx_seq_one_letter_code
_entity_poly.pdbx_strand_id
1 'polypeptide(L)'
;MASGSIHVKVSGALQDHIQQQIGDDGLYENASEYIRALIRRDLQTRDEAWDALQKELASAMRADDSEFATVTAKDVIRRNQCG
;
A
#
# COMPACT_ATOMS: atom_id res chain seq x y z
N MET A 1 -5.66 -22.61 -17.15
CA MET A 1 -4.94 -21.49 -16.50
C MET A 1 -3.50 -21.55 -16.99
N ALA A 2 -3.04 -20.54 -17.73
CA ALA A 2 -1.68 -20.55 -18.26
C ALA A 2 -0.70 -20.31 -17.11
N SER A 3 0.05 -21.35 -16.71
CA SER A 3 1.18 -21.21 -15.80
C SER A 3 2.37 -20.73 -16.62
N GLY A 4 2.63 -19.42 -16.61
CA GLY A 4 3.83 -18.85 -17.22
C GLY A 4 5.00 -18.94 -16.25
N SER A 5 6.14 -19.47 -16.69
CA SER A 5 7.39 -19.40 -15.92
C SER A 5 8.04 -18.04 -16.14
N ILE A 6 8.27 -17.29 -15.06
CA ILE A 6 8.99 -16.02 -15.11
C ILE A 6 10.40 -16.28 -14.53
N HIS A 7 11.44 -15.96 -15.30
CA HIS A 7 12.82 -15.99 -14.83
C HIS A 7 13.23 -14.57 -14.42
N VAL A 8 13.54 -14.39 -13.14
CA VAL A 8 13.98 -13.11 -12.59
C VAL A 8 15.43 -13.23 -12.13
N LYS A 9 16.28 -12.28 -12.53
CA LYS A 9 17.62 -12.14 -11.96
C LYS A 9 17.58 -11.14 -10.83
N VAL A 10 18.01 -11.58 -9.65
CA VAL A 10 18.11 -10.77 -8.45
C VAL A 10 19.57 -10.77 -8.01
N SER A 11 20.12 -9.61 -7.66
CA SER A 11 21.54 -9.47 -7.31
C SER A 11 21.74 -8.50 -6.15
N GLY A 12 22.92 -8.59 -5.52
CA GLY A 12 23.32 -7.72 -4.40
C GLY A 12 22.41 -7.91 -3.18
N ALA A 13 22.06 -6.80 -2.52
CA ALA A 13 21.28 -6.82 -1.29
C ALA A 13 19.94 -7.57 -1.38
N LEU A 14 19.31 -7.59 -2.56
CA LEU A 14 18.07 -8.34 -2.77
C LEU A 14 18.30 -9.86 -2.78
N GLN A 15 19.43 -10.32 -3.31
CA GLN A 15 19.80 -11.73 -3.27
C GLN A 15 20.07 -12.17 -1.83
N ASP A 16 20.83 -11.38 -1.08
CA ASP A 16 21.14 -11.64 0.33
C ASP A 16 19.86 -11.71 1.17
N HIS A 17 18.93 -10.78 0.93
CA HIS A 17 17.64 -10.76 1.62
C HIS A 17 16.79 -11.99 1.30
N ILE A 18 16.67 -12.37 0.02
CA ILE A 18 15.97 -13.60 -0.36
C ILE A 18 16.59 -14.80 0.34
N GLN A 19 17.92 -14.91 0.37
CA GLN A 19 18.62 -16.02 0.99
C GLN A 19 18.33 -16.15 2.50
N GLN A 20 18.17 -15.02 3.20
CA GLN A 20 17.75 -15.00 4.61
C GLN A 20 16.31 -15.47 4.81
N GLN A 21 15.43 -15.20 3.83
CA GLN A 21 14.02 -15.57 3.91
C GLN A 21 13.74 -17.04 3.52
N ILE A 22 14.66 -17.70 2.80
CA ILE A 22 14.50 -19.06 2.26
C ILE A 22 15.45 -20.13 2.85
N GLY A 23 16.15 -19.80 3.95
CA GLY A 23 17.09 -20.70 4.62
C GLY A 23 16.44 -21.59 5.69
N ASP A 24 17.26 -22.31 6.48
CA ASP A 24 16.78 -23.22 7.54
C ASP A 24 15.95 -22.52 8.64
N ASP A 25 16.20 -21.22 8.86
CA ASP A 25 15.40 -20.32 9.73
C ASP A 25 14.42 -19.43 8.94
N GLY A 26 14.30 -19.64 7.63
CA GLY A 26 13.47 -18.87 6.72
C GLY A 26 11.99 -19.23 6.82
N LEU A 27 11.12 -18.27 6.51
CA LEU A 27 9.66 -18.46 6.50
C LEU A 27 9.13 -19.14 5.22
N TYR A 28 9.98 -19.29 4.20
CA TYR A 28 9.58 -19.73 2.87
C TYR A 28 10.50 -20.85 2.37
N GLU A 29 9.95 -21.84 1.66
CA GLU A 29 10.75 -22.99 1.19
C GLU A 29 11.62 -22.64 -0.03
N ASN A 30 11.24 -21.61 -0.80
CA ASN A 30 11.98 -21.22 -1.98
C ASN A 30 11.74 -19.76 -2.40
N ALA A 31 12.64 -19.25 -3.24
CA ALA A 31 12.58 -17.87 -3.74
C ALA A 31 11.29 -17.58 -4.54
N SER A 32 10.77 -18.54 -5.29
CA SER A 32 9.55 -18.33 -6.07
C SER A 32 8.32 -18.18 -5.19
N GLU A 33 8.27 -18.87 -4.06
CA GLU A 33 7.22 -18.74 -3.06
C GLU A 33 7.29 -17.37 -2.38
N TYR A 34 8.48 -16.96 -1.94
CA TYR A 34 8.68 -15.64 -1.34
C TYR A 34 8.30 -14.51 -2.31
N ILE A 35 8.71 -14.60 -3.58
CA ILE A 35 8.36 -13.61 -4.61
C ILE A 35 6.84 -13.56 -4.83
N ARG A 36 6.14 -14.70 -4.87
CA ARG A 36 4.67 -14.71 -4.96
C ARG A 36 4.01 -14.09 -3.74
N ALA A 37 4.55 -14.33 -2.54
CA ALA A 37 4.06 -13.71 -1.32
C ALA A 37 4.25 -12.19 -1.35
N LEU A 38 5.40 -11.70 -1.83
CA LEU A 38 5.65 -10.27 -2.03
C LEU A 38 4.67 -9.64 -3.02
N ILE A 39 4.43 -10.27 -4.17
CA ILE A 39 3.47 -9.77 -5.18
C ILE A 39 2.05 -9.72 -4.60
N ARG A 40 1.63 -10.75 -3.85
CA ARG A 40 0.32 -10.74 -3.19
C ARG A 40 0.20 -9.62 -2.18
N ARG A 41 1.24 -9.41 -1.37
CA ARG A 41 1.29 -8.33 -0.39
C ARG A 41 1.25 -6.96 -1.06
N ASP A 42 1.97 -6.78 -2.17
CA ASP A 42 1.93 -5.53 -2.95
C ASP A 42 0.52 -5.23 -3.46
N LEU A 43 -0.15 -6.23 -4.06
CA LEU A 43 -1.53 -6.09 -4.51
C LEU A 43 -2.47 -5.74 -3.35
N GLN A 44 -2.39 -6.49 -2.25
CA GLN A 44 -3.23 -6.27 -1.07
C GLN A 44 -3.02 -4.86 -0.47
N THR A 45 -1.78 -4.41 -0.34
CA THR A 45 -1.47 -3.11 0.26
C THR A 45 -2.07 -1.96 -0.57
N ARG A 46 -2.08 -2.11 -1.90
CA ARG A 46 -2.66 -1.10 -2.79
C ARG A 46 -4.18 -1.04 -2.67
N ASP A 47 -4.83 -2.20 -2.61
CA ASP A 47 -6.28 -2.28 -2.43
C ASP A 47 -6.69 -1.75 -1.04
N GLU A 48 -5.97 -2.11 0.02
CA GLU A 48 -6.23 -1.62 1.38
C GLU A 48 -6.07 -0.10 1.51
N ALA A 49 -5.04 0.48 0.88
CA ALA A 49 -4.83 1.92 0.88
C ALA A 49 -5.97 2.65 0.14
N TRP A 50 -6.44 2.09 -0.97
CA TRP A 50 -7.56 2.63 -1.72
C TRP A 50 -8.88 2.52 -0.93
N ASP A 51 -9.16 1.38 -0.33
CA ASP A 51 -10.35 1.16 0.50
C ASP A 51 -10.38 2.07 1.72
N ALA A 52 -9.22 2.26 2.38
CA ALA A 52 -9.10 3.20 3.50
C ALA A 52 -9.41 4.64 3.08
N LEU A 53 -8.85 5.10 1.95
CA LEU A 53 -9.11 6.42 1.39
C LEU A 53 -10.59 6.58 1.00
N GLN A 54 -11.16 5.59 0.33
CA GLN A 54 -12.57 5.62 -0.05
C GLN A 54 -13.45 5.69 1.19
N LYS A 55 -13.15 4.93 2.25
CA LYS A 55 -13.92 4.95 3.50
C LYS A 55 -13.84 6.30 4.21
N GLU A 56 -12.66 6.93 4.24
CA GLU A 56 -12.46 8.25 4.83
C GLU A 56 -13.27 9.33 4.07
N LEU A 57 -13.18 9.31 2.74
CA LEU A 57 -13.87 10.28 1.89
C LEU A 57 -15.38 10.01 1.77
N ALA A 58 -15.82 8.77 1.92
CA ALA A 58 -17.22 8.36 1.74
C ALA A 58 -18.20 9.09 2.66
N SER A 59 -17.76 9.58 3.83
CA SER A 59 -18.60 10.39 4.69
C SER A 59 -18.87 11.75 4.06
N ALA A 60 -17.82 12.47 3.66
CA ALA A 60 -17.94 13.78 3.04
C ALA A 60 -18.60 13.72 1.65
N MET A 61 -18.32 12.68 0.86
CA MET A 61 -18.93 12.50 -0.46
C MET A 61 -20.46 12.27 -0.42
N ARG A 62 -21.01 11.85 0.72
CA ARG A 62 -22.46 11.67 0.90
C ARG A 62 -23.12 12.85 1.62
N ALA A 63 -22.33 13.75 2.18
CA ALA A 63 -22.84 14.93 2.86
C ALA A 63 -23.50 15.87 1.84
N ASP A 64 -24.52 16.59 2.28
CA ASP A 64 -25.17 17.60 1.45
C ASP A 64 -24.26 18.82 1.29
N ASP A 65 -24.38 19.54 0.17
CA ASP A 65 -23.59 20.76 -0.07
C ASP A 65 -23.81 21.81 1.05
N SER A 66 -24.96 21.81 1.72
CA SER A 66 -25.27 22.67 2.87
C SER A 66 -24.44 22.37 4.13
N GLU A 67 -23.82 21.19 4.23
CA GLU A 67 -22.88 20.83 5.30
C GLU A 67 -21.49 21.44 5.10
N PHE A 68 -21.20 21.98 3.91
CA PHE A 68 -19.92 22.60 3.57
C PHE A 68 -19.97 24.13 3.67
N ALA A 69 -18.94 24.71 4.30
CA ALA A 69 -18.76 26.15 4.35
C ALA A 69 -17.72 26.60 3.33
N THR A 70 -18.01 27.68 2.60
CA THR A 70 -17.00 28.33 1.75
C THR A 70 -15.90 28.93 2.60
N VAL A 71 -14.67 28.51 2.38
CA VAL A 71 -13.50 29.02 3.10
C VAL A 71 -12.39 29.39 2.11
N THR A 72 -11.64 30.44 2.41
CA THR A 72 -10.41 30.75 1.67
C THR A 72 -9.20 30.09 2.34
N ALA A 73 -8.11 29.93 1.59
CA ALA A 73 -6.85 29.44 2.15
C ALA A 73 -6.36 30.29 3.34
N LYS A 74 -6.63 31.61 3.34
CA LYS A 74 -6.28 32.51 4.45
C LYS A 74 -7.08 32.19 5.72
N ASP A 75 -8.35 31.81 5.58
CA ASP A 75 -9.21 31.46 6.71
C ASP A 75 -8.76 30.15 7.37
N VAL A 76 -8.37 29.16 6.55
CA VAL A 76 -7.84 27.88 7.04
C VAL A 76 -6.51 28.07 7.77
N ILE A 77 -5.59 28.85 7.21
CA ILE A 77 -4.29 29.15 7.82
C ILE A 77 -4.49 29.88 9.16
N ARG A 78 -5.35 30.91 9.20
CA ARG A 78 -5.64 31.64 10.44
C ARG A 78 -6.22 30.72 11.51
N ARG A 79 -7.15 29.83 11.17
CA ARG A 79 -7.74 28.86 12.11
C ARG A 79 -6.69 27.95 12.74
N ASN A 80 -5.74 27.47 11.94
CA ASN A 80 -4.71 26.52 12.39
C ASN A 80 -3.52 27.19 13.10
N GLN A 81 -3.36 28.51 12.99
CA GLN A 81 -2.31 29.29 13.66
C GLN A 81 -2.71 29.80 15.06
N CYS A 82 -4.01 29.84 15.37
CA CYS A 82 -4.54 30.26 16.66
C CYS A 82 -4.85 29.08 17.61
N GLY A 83 -4.29 27.90 17.34
CA GLY A 83 -4.37 26.71 18.21
C GLY A 83 -3.22 26.63 19.20
#